data_AF-A0A2V2S348-F1
#
_entry.id   AF-A0A2V2S348-F1
#
_cell.length_a   1.000
_cell.length_b   1.000
_cell.length_c   1.000
_cell.angle_alpha   90.00
_cell.angle_beta   90.00
_cell.angle_gamma   90.00
#
_symmetry.space_group_name_H-M   'P 1'
#
loop_
_entity.id
_entity.type
_entity.pdbx_description
1 polymer ?
#
loop_
_entity_poly.entity_id
_entity_poly.type
_entity_poly.pdbx_seq_one_letter_code
_entity_poly.pdbx_strand_id
1 'polypeptide(L)'
;MNHNRAVPIPTAIATGVLVLCLSAGVLCAQSNLVANGSFEAGPAGEGQFTGWPSLGPASNNSNYGVAQSSSPPEVAEKGNYFAYFRGHPTDSSQDCLGTTVSLKVGALYDISYYLATDGSTLGNGAAMWVVIGASFGIDLAQDVMLTAFLPNSSNAIPYQKFGAVYLATNASPILSFHGINATNGINASSAILLDNVSMVLAYPPLNLSFSRPNTLVFTWPFTNSPYRLQSTPALTNTHWVTLTNVPMNVGTNNRILLPLSADAQFFRLTLP
;
A
#
# COMPACT_ATOMS: atom_id res chain seq x y z
N MET A 1 1.32 17.76 82.40
CA MET A 1 0.67 16.68 81.63
C MET A 1 0.07 17.29 80.37
N ASN A 2 0.83 17.29 79.27
CA ASN A 2 0.37 17.63 77.93
C ASN A 2 0.48 16.35 77.12
N HIS A 3 -0.61 15.79 76.60
CA HIS A 3 -0.57 14.68 75.65
C HIS A 3 -1.41 14.97 74.42
N ASN A 4 -0.74 14.75 73.29
CA ASN A 4 -1.06 15.17 71.95
C ASN A 4 -2.10 14.26 71.28
N ARG A 5 -2.79 14.83 70.29
CA ARG A 5 -3.56 14.11 69.27
C ARG A 5 -2.65 13.20 68.45
N ALA A 6 -3.13 11.98 68.16
CA ALA A 6 -2.60 11.12 67.11
C ALA A 6 -3.57 11.11 65.91
N VAL A 7 -3.00 11.24 64.71
CA VAL A 7 -3.63 11.19 63.39
C VAL A 7 -3.45 9.76 62.82
N PRO A 8 -4.48 9.10 62.26
CA PRO A 8 -4.27 7.95 61.40
C PRO A 8 -4.02 8.37 59.95
N ILE A 9 -2.97 7.76 59.38
CA ILE A 9 -2.36 7.89 58.05
C ILE A 9 -3.26 7.30 56.94
N PRO A 10 -3.11 7.72 55.67
CA PRO A 10 -4.17 7.70 54.66
C PRO A 10 -4.31 6.36 53.94
N THR A 11 -5.50 6.17 53.36
CA THR A 11 -5.82 5.25 52.28
C THR A 11 -4.70 5.17 51.25
N ALA A 12 -4.10 3.99 51.11
CA ALA A 12 -3.20 3.68 50.02
C ALA A 12 -3.97 3.77 48.69
N ILE A 13 -3.77 4.86 47.96
CA ILE A 13 -4.02 4.89 46.53
C ILE A 13 -2.96 3.95 45.95
N ALA A 14 -3.39 2.76 45.51
CA ALA A 14 -2.57 1.90 44.69
C ALA A 14 -2.34 2.63 43.36
N THR A 15 -1.25 3.40 43.29
CA THR A 15 -0.65 3.85 42.05
C THR A 15 -0.13 2.61 41.34
N GLY A 16 -1.02 1.93 40.62
CA GLY A 16 -0.62 0.98 39.60
C GLY A 16 0.19 1.75 38.56
N VAL A 17 1.51 1.58 38.60
CA VAL A 17 2.39 2.06 37.54
C VAL A 17 2.09 1.19 36.32
N LEU A 18 1.21 1.67 35.44
CA LEU A 18 0.96 1.05 34.15
C LEU A 18 2.06 1.50 33.19
N VAL A 19 2.96 0.58 32.85
CA VAL A 19 3.94 0.78 31.79
C VAL A 19 3.20 0.66 30.45
N LEU A 20 2.91 1.80 29.83
CA LEU A 20 2.39 1.88 28.47
C LEU A 20 3.52 1.60 27.48
N CYS A 21 3.67 0.35 27.08
CA CYS A 21 4.43 0.00 25.89
C CYS A 21 3.47 -0.09 24.70
N LEU A 22 3.27 1.00 23.97
CA LEU A 22 2.94 0.89 22.55
C LEU A 22 4.20 0.37 21.85
N SER A 23 4.32 -0.95 21.75
CA SER A 23 5.25 -1.50 20.79
C SER A 23 4.61 -1.35 19.41
N ALA A 24 5.26 -0.58 18.54
CA ALA A 24 5.33 -1.01 17.15
C ALA A 24 5.90 -2.44 17.23
N GLY A 25 5.04 -3.45 17.06
CA GLY A 25 5.52 -4.81 16.92
C GLY A 25 6.64 -4.82 15.90
N VAL A 26 7.61 -5.73 16.04
CA VAL A 26 8.62 -5.96 15.01
C VAL A 26 7.85 -5.99 13.69
N LEU A 27 8.10 -5.02 12.80
CA LEU A 27 7.61 -5.04 11.44
C LEU A 27 8.18 -6.33 10.86
N CYS A 28 7.47 -7.45 10.99
CA CYS A 28 7.65 -8.55 10.07
C CYS A 28 7.41 -7.89 8.72
N ALA A 29 8.48 -7.73 7.93
CA ALA A 29 8.39 -7.16 6.61
C ALA A 29 7.29 -7.92 5.89
N GLN A 30 6.17 -7.24 5.67
CA GLN A 30 4.99 -7.85 5.09
C GLN A 30 5.38 -8.25 3.68
N SER A 31 5.16 -9.52 3.33
CA SER A 31 5.62 -10.03 2.05
C SER A 31 4.94 -9.22 0.93
N ASN A 32 5.75 -8.61 0.07
CA ASN A 32 5.24 -7.96 -1.12
C ASN A 32 4.52 -9.00 -1.98
N LEU A 33 3.27 -8.72 -2.33
CA LEU A 33 2.43 -9.59 -3.16
C LEU A 33 2.75 -9.48 -4.65
N VAL A 34 3.45 -8.42 -5.06
CA VAL A 34 3.90 -8.23 -6.43
C VAL A 34 5.24 -8.91 -6.62
N ALA A 35 5.23 -10.03 -7.33
CA ALA A 35 6.45 -10.72 -7.73
C ALA A 35 7.23 -9.87 -8.76
N ASN A 36 8.55 -9.80 -8.59
CA ASN A 36 9.45 -9.07 -9.49
C ASN A 36 9.00 -7.63 -9.80
N GLY A 37 8.47 -6.91 -8.80
CA GLY A 37 8.02 -5.53 -8.99
C GLY A 37 9.13 -4.51 -9.23
N SER A 38 10.39 -4.88 -9.00
CA SER A 38 11.57 -4.08 -9.38
C SER A 38 12.25 -4.58 -10.66
N PHE A 39 11.66 -5.52 -11.38
CA PHE A 39 12.12 -5.99 -12.70
C PHE A 39 13.54 -6.59 -12.78
N GLU A 40 14.17 -6.88 -11.63
CA GLU A 40 15.53 -7.45 -11.55
C GLU A 40 15.62 -8.92 -11.99
N ALA A 41 14.48 -9.62 -12.11
CA ALA A 41 14.46 -11.03 -12.51
C ALA A 41 14.18 -11.21 -14.00
N GLY A 42 14.99 -12.07 -14.63
CA GLY A 42 14.86 -12.47 -16.03
C GLY A 42 15.63 -11.57 -17.01
N PRO A 43 15.43 -11.76 -18.33
CA PRO A 43 16.14 -11.00 -19.35
C PRO A 43 15.55 -9.60 -19.52
N ALA A 44 16.40 -8.63 -19.89
CA ALA A 44 15.95 -7.38 -20.49
C ALA A 44 15.52 -7.63 -21.95
N GLY A 45 14.64 -6.76 -22.45
CA GLY A 45 14.15 -6.79 -23.83
C GLY A 45 12.67 -6.43 -23.94
N GLU A 46 12.23 -6.24 -25.18
CA GLU A 46 10.83 -6.01 -25.52
C GLU A 46 9.97 -7.22 -25.12
N GLY A 47 8.83 -6.94 -24.48
CA GLY A 47 7.88 -7.93 -23.98
C GLY A 47 8.43 -8.83 -22.87
N GLN A 48 9.64 -8.60 -22.37
CA GLN A 48 10.26 -9.42 -21.33
C GLN A 48 9.84 -8.95 -19.94
N PHE A 49 8.77 -9.53 -19.39
CA PHE A 49 8.32 -9.23 -18.03
C PHE A 49 8.15 -10.49 -17.17
N THR A 50 9.23 -10.96 -16.56
CA THR A 50 9.20 -12.13 -15.68
C THR A 50 8.26 -11.89 -14.49
N GLY A 51 7.25 -12.75 -14.32
CA GLY A 51 6.26 -12.63 -13.23
C GLY A 51 5.05 -11.73 -13.54
N TRP A 52 4.97 -11.18 -14.75
CA TRP A 52 3.87 -10.31 -15.20
C TRP A 52 3.23 -10.87 -16.49
N PRO A 53 2.26 -11.77 -16.35
CA PRO A 53 1.76 -12.56 -17.49
C PRO A 53 0.78 -11.80 -18.39
N SER A 54 0.21 -10.67 -17.93
CA SER A 54 -0.77 -9.91 -18.70
C SER A 54 -0.08 -8.80 -19.48
N LEU A 55 -0.03 -8.94 -20.79
CA LEU A 55 0.62 -8.03 -21.72
C LEU A 55 -0.41 -7.52 -22.73
N GLY A 56 -0.48 -6.20 -22.91
CA GLY A 56 -1.35 -5.55 -23.89
C GLY A 56 -0.72 -5.54 -25.28
N PRO A 57 -1.49 -5.26 -26.33
CA PRO A 57 -0.90 -5.17 -27.66
C PRO A 57 0.07 -3.99 -27.74
N ALA A 58 1.34 -4.26 -28.10
CA ALA A 58 2.16 -3.26 -28.78
C ALA A 58 1.71 -3.16 -30.24
N SER A 59 1.63 -1.95 -30.77
CA SER A 59 1.46 -1.75 -32.21
C SER A 59 2.83 -1.69 -32.89
N ASN A 60 2.84 -1.59 -34.22
CA ASN A 60 4.05 -1.55 -35.03
C ASN A 60 4.95 -0.31 -34.79
N ASN A 61 4.50 0.68 -34.01
CA ASN A 61 5.29 1.86 -33.66
C ASN A 61 5.48 2.03 -32.14
N SER A 62 4.96 1.11 -31.32
CA SER A 62 5.15 1.11 -29.87
C SER A 62 6.04 -0.04 -29.44
N ASN A 63 6.79 0.14 -28.35
CA ASN A 63 7.45 -0.97 -27.68
C ASN A 63 7.54 -0.75 -26.18
N TYR A 64 7.51 -1.84 -25.45
CA TYR A 64 7.62 -1.83 -24.00
C TYR A 64 8.26 -3.12 -23.53
N GLY A 65 8.96 -3.04 -22.41
CA GLY A 65 9.80 -4.14 -21.97
C GLY A 65 10.55 -3.79 -20.69
N VAL A 66 11.57 -4.60 -20.41
CA VAL A 66 12.53 -4.33 -19.33
C VAL A 66 13.83 -3.85 -19.94
N ALA A 67 14.40 -2.78 -19.39
CA ALA A 67 15.70 -2.25 -19.78
C ALA A 67 16.66 -2.29 -18.59
N GLN A 68 17.95 -2.41 -18.89
CA GLN A 68 19.01 -2.26 -17.91
C GLN A 68 19.39 -0.78 -17.80
N SER A 69 19.57 -0.30 -16.57
CA SER A 69 20.12 1.01 -16.23
C SER A 69 21.40 1.28 -17.02
N SER A 70 21.46 2.46 -17.62
CA SER A 70 22.62 2.95 -18.35
C SER A 70 23.19 4.18 -17.62
N SER A 71 23.04 5.37 -18.18
CA SER A 71 23.32 6.65 -17.57
C SER A 71 22.04 7.51 -17.54
N PRO A 72 21.95 8.51 -16.65
CA PRO A 72 20.79 9.38 -16.61
C PRO A 72 20.43 9.93 -17.99
N PRO A 73 19.14 9.95 -18.35
CA PRO A 73 17.98 9.76 -17.47
C PRO A 73 17.45 8.31 -17.33
N GLU A 74 18.09 7.32 -17.97
CA GLU A 74 17.70 5.91 -17.98
C GLU A 74 18.31 5.11 -16.81
N VAL A 75 17.95 5.47 -15.57
CA VAL A 75 18.49 4.80 -14.36
C VAL A 75 17.33 4.28 -13.54
N ALA A 76 17.32 2.99 -13.19
CA ALA A 76 16.35 2.36 -12.29
C ALA A 76 16.28 3.09 -10.94
N GLU A 77 15.09 3.15 -10.36
CA GLU A 77 14.90 3.65 -8.98
C GLU A 77 15.52 2.66 -7.99
N LYS A 78 15.43 1.36 -8.29
CA LYS A 78 15.95 0.30 -7.44
C LYS A 78 16.65 -0.77 -8.28
N GLY A 79 17.93 -0.98 -8.01
CA GLY A 79 18.70 -2.01 -8.68
C GLY A 79 19.22 -1.54 -10.03
N ASN A 80 19.18 -2.42 -11.02
CA ASN A 80 19.75 -2.20 -12.34
C ASN A 80 18.74 -2.31 -13.47
N TYR A 81 17.47 -2.62 -13.21
CA TYR A 81 16.47 -2.84 -14.24
C TYR A 81 15.19 -2.08 -13.94
N PHE A 82 14.48 -1.68 -15.00
CA PHE A 82 13.19 -1.00 -14.90
C PHE A 82 12.32 -1.38 -16.11
N ALA A 83 11.01 -1.19 -15.96
CA ALA A 83 10.07 -1.31 -17.07
C ALA A 83 9.99 0.01 -17.84
N TYR A 84 9.96 -0.05 -19.16
CA TYR A 84 9.78 1.11 -20.04
C TYR A 84 8.54 0.93 -20.93
N PHE A 85 7.87 2.03 -21.24
CA PHE A 85 6.68 2.10 -22.08
C PHE A 85 6.88 3.20 -23.12
N ARG A 86 6.90 2.86 -24.41
CA ARG A 86 7.12 3.79 -25.53
C ARG A 86 5.91 3.81 -26.46
N GLY A 87 4.72 3.97 -25.88
CA GLY A 87 3.46 4.09 -26.62
C GLY A 87 3.53 5.24 -27.63
N HIS A 88 2.94 5.05 -28.81
CA HIS A 88 3.09 5.97 -29.94
C HIS A 88 1.83 6.83 -30.18
N PRO A 89 1.96 8.16 -30.38
CA PRO A 89 0.83 9.08 -30.43
C PRO A 89 -0.13 8.90 -31.62
N THR A 90 0.25 8.16 -32.66
CA THR A 90 -0.52 8.10 -33.92
C THR A 90 -1.37 6.85 -34.11
N ASP A 91 -1.33 5.87 -33.20
CA ASP A 91 -2.02 4.59 -33.39
C ASP A 91 -2.94 4.19 -32.24
N SER A 92 -3.12 5.06 -31.24
CA SER A 92 -3.95 4.80 -30.05
C SER A 92 -3.58 3.53 -29.27
N SER A 93 -2.40 2.97 -29.50
CA SER A 93 -1.94 1.77 -28.81
C SER A 93 -1.67 2.07 -27.34
N GLN A 94 -1.94 1.07 -26.51
CA GLN A 94 -1.67 1.10 -25.08
C GLN A 94 -0.67 0.01 -24.78
N ASP A 95 0.53 0.40 -24.36
CA ASP A 95 1.51 -0.54 -23.84
C ASP A 95 1.06 -0.92 -22.43
N CYS A 96 0.49 -2.12 -22.29
CA CYS A 96 -0.12 -2.55 -21.04
C CYS A 96 0.70 -3.67 -20.39
N LEU A 97 0.89 -3.55 -19.08
CA LEU A 97 1.53 -4.55 -18.23
C LEU A 97 0.66 -4.82 -17.03
N GLY A 98 0.47 -6.07 -16.64
CA GLY A 98 -0.34 -6.41 -15.48
C GLY A 98 -0.04 -7.75 -14.85
N THR A 99 -0.40 -7.85 -13.58
CA THR A 99 -0.29 -9.08 -12.80
C THR A 99 -1.50 -9.26 -11.89
N THR A 100 -1.93 -10.51 -11.73
CA THR A 100 -3.00 -10.85 -10.80
C THR A 100 -2.42 -10.97 -9.40
N VAL A 101 -3.03 -10.28 -8.44
CA VAL A 101 -2.61 -10.32 -7.03
C VAL A 101 -3.63 -11.11 -6.21
N SER A 102 -3.15 -11.95 -5.29
CA SER A 102 -4.02 -12.73 -4.40
C SER A 102 -4.32 -11.95 -3.13
N LEU A 103 -5.55 -11.48 -2.99
CA LEU A 103 -6.00 -10.61 -1.91
C LEU A 103 -7.04 -11.29 -1.02
N LYS A 104 -7.08 -10.86 0.24
CA LYS A 104 -8.15 -11.19 1.17
C LYS A 104 -9.23 -10.11 1.05
N VAL A 105 -10.42 -10.49 0.62
CA VAL A 105 -11.56 -9.56 0.54
C VAL A 105 -11.83 -8.94 1.91
N GLY A 106 -12.05 -7.63 1.92
CA GLY A 106 -12.18 -6.83 3.13
C GLY A 106 -10.85 -6.47 3.78
N ALA A 107 -9.69 -6.77 3.20
CA ALA A 107 -8.42 -6.26 3.70
C ALA A 107 -8.04 -4.93 3.04
N LEU A 108 -7.31 -4.08 3.75
CA LEU A 108 -6.60 -2.94 3.15
C LEU A 108 -5.24 -3.38 2.64
N TYR A 109 -4.77 -2.78 1.55
CA TYR A 109 -3.44 -2.99 0.99
C TYR A 109 -2.80 -1.64 0.66
N ASP A 110 -1.55 -1.46 1.07
CA ASP A 110 -0.73 -0.33 0.61
C ASP A 110 -0.08 -0.73 -0.71
N ILE A 111 -0.42 0.00 -1.76
CA ILE A 111 0.17 -0.12 -3.09
C ILE A 111 1.16 1.01 -3.26
N SER A 112 2.36 0.74 -3.77
CA SER A 112 3.30 1.78 -4.17
C SER A 112 4.10 1.40 -5.41
N TYR A 113 4.53 2.39 -6.16
CA TYR A 113 5.37 2.24 -7.35
C TYR A 113 6.02 3.58 -7.69
N TYR A 114 6.98 3.58 -8.60
CA TYR A 114 7.69 4.78 -9.03
C TYR A 114 7.51 4.97 -10.52
N LEU A 115 7.20 6.20 -10.93
CA LEU A 115 7.07 6.59 -12.33
C LEU A 115 8.03 7.73 -12.66
N ALA A 116 8.63 7.66 -13.85
CA ALA A 116 9.54 8.67 -14.40
C ALA A 116 9.34 8.81 -15.90
N THR A 117 10.12 9.69 -16.53
CA THR A 117 10.32 9.71 -17.98
C THR A 117 11.80 9.85 -18.28
N ASP A 118 12.28 9.19 -19.33
CA ASP A 118 13.68 9.29 -19.80
C ASP A 118 13.89 10.42 -20.82
N GLY A 119 12.88 11.25 -21.07
CA GLY A 119 12.96 12.28 -22.09
C GLY A 119 11.75 13.21 -22.15
N SER A 120 11.60 13.86 -23.30
CA SER A 120 10.53 14.83 -23.51
C SER A 120 9.20 14.14 -23.77
N THR A 121 8.12 14.70 -23.23
CA THR A 121 6.72 14.23 -23.34
C THR A 121 5.77 15.32 -23.84
N LEU A 122 6.29 16.50 -24.20
CA LEU A 122 5.46 17.64 -24.64
C LEU A 122 4.57 17.33 -25.84
N GLY A 123 3.31 17.75 -25.76
CA GLY A 123 2.40 17.84 -26.91
C GLY A 123 1.79 16.51 -27.39
N ASN A 124 2.15 15.37 -26.79
CA ASN A 124 1.71 14.04 -27.26
C ASN A 124 0.65 13.38 -26.36
N GLY A 125 0.25 14.03 -25.27
CA GLY A 125 -0.76 13.48 -24.36
C GLY A 125 -0.28 12.21 -23.64
N ALA A 126 1.04 12.14 -23.37
CA ALA A 126 1.66 11.03 -22.66
C ALA A 126 0.94 10.76 -21.33
N ALA A 127 0.67 9.49 -21.06
CA ALA A 127 0.01 9.10 -19.83
C ALA A 127 0.42 7.71 -19.35
N MET A 128 0.44 7.54 -18.03
CA MET A 128 0.42 6.24 -17.38
C MET A 128 -0.80 6.15 -16.49
N TRP A 129 -1.70 5.23 -16.83
CA TRP A 129 -2.90 4.95 -16.06
C TRP A 129 -2.63 3.68 -15.26
N VAL A 130 -2.68 3.78 -13.94
CA VAL A 130 -2.50 2.64 -13.06
C VAL A 130 -3.85 2.30 -12.46
N VAL A 131 -4.33 1.08 -12.73
CA VAL A 131 -5.65 0.63 -12.32
C VAL A 131 -5.56 -0.71 -11.60
N ILE A 132 -6.56 -0.97 -10.77
CA ILE A 132 -6.75 -2.28 -10.16
C ILE A 132 -8.21 -2.69 -10.24
N GLY A 133 -8.48 -3.88 -10.76
CA GLY A 133 -9.85 -4.35 -10.90
C GLY A 133 -9.98 -5.72 -11.53
N ALA A 134 -11.13 -6.00 -12.12
CA ALA A 134 -11.45 -7.35 -12.62
C ALA A 134 -10.96 -7.56 -14.06
N SER A 135 -10.78 -6.49 -14.82
CA SER A 135 -10.29 -6.52 -16.20
C SER A 135 -8.82 -6.12 -16.29
N PHE A 136 -8.14 -6.64 -17.31
CA PHE A 136 -6.80 -6.17 -17.64
C PHE A 136 -6.82 -4.82 -18.34
N GLY A 137 -7.80 -4.56 -19.21
CA GLY A 137 -8.02 -3.23 -19.80
C GLY A 137 -8.67 -2.27 -18.81
N ILE A 138 -8.69 -0.98 -19.14
CA ILE A 138 -9.33 0.05 -18.31
C ILE A 138 -10.85 -0.01 -18.48
N ASP A 139 -11.55 -0.52 -17.47
CA ASP A 139 -13.01 -0.39 -17.32
C ASP A 139 -13.32 0.53 -16.14
N LEU A 140 -13.61 1.80 -16.40
CA LEU A 140 -13.88 2.79 -15.35
C LEU A 140 -15.14 2.50 -14.53
N ALA A 141 -15.99 1.54 -14.93
CA ALA A 141 -17.14 1.11 -14.15
C ALA A 141 -16.80 0.02 -13.13
N GLN A 142 -15.69 -0.71 -13.34
CA GLN A 142 -15.31 -1.87 -12.51
C GLN A 142 -13.95 -1.72 -11.84
N ASP A 143 -13.06 -0.94 -12.45
CA ASP A 143 -11.68 -0.76 -12.00
C ASP A 143 -11.54 0.50 -11.15
N VAL A 144 -10.64 0.41 -10.17
CA VAL A 144 -10.25 1.54 -9.35
C VAL A 144 -9.04 2.20 -9.99
N MET A 145 -9.19 3.46 -10.39
CA MET A 145 -8.07 4.30 -10.82
C MET A 145 -7.19 4.65 -9.63
N LEU A 146 -5.94 4.17 -9.62
CA LEU A 146 -4.97 4.43 -8.56
C LEU A 146 -4.14 5.69 -8.84
N THR A 147 -3.73 5.89 -10.10
CA THR A 147 -2.95 7.06 -10.52
C THR A 147 -3.17 7.33 -12.00
N ALA A 148 -3.34 8.60 -12.34
CA ALA A 148 -3.19 9.11 -13.69
C ALA A 148 -1.95 10.01 -13.73
N PHE A 149 -0.83 9.47 -14.19
CA PHE A 149 0.42 10.23 -14.36
C PHE A 149 0.43 10.81 -15.77
N LEU A 150 0.41 12.14 -15.86
CA LEU A 150 0.26 12.90 -17.10
C LEU A 150 1.50 13.79 -17.33
N PRO A 151 2.67 13.21 -17.68
CA PRO A 151 3.88 13.98 -17.87
C PRO A 151 3.75 14.93 -19.06
N ASN A 152 4.17 16.18 -18.84
CA ASN A 152 4.19 17.21 -19.88
C ASN A 152 5.44 18.08 -19.68
N SER A 153 6.60 17.56 -20.09
CA SER A 153 7.89 18.19 -19.87
C SER A 153 8.77 18.12 -21.11
N SER A 154 9.56 19.16 -21.35
CA SER A 154 10.60 19.17 -22.40
C SER A 154 11.81 18.30 -22.05
N ASN A 155 11.95 17.92 -20.78
CA ASN A 155 13.07 17.16 -20.23
C ASN A 155 12.55 15.92 -19.50
N ALA A 156 13.46 14.96 -19.29
CA ALA A 156 13.23 13.82 -18.42
C ALA A 156 12.72 14.26 -17.03
N ILE A 157 11.74 13.53 -16.51
CA ILE A 157 11.17 13.70 -15.18
C ILE A 157 11.76 12.59 -14.30
N PRO A 158 12.49 12.93 -13.21
CA PRO A 158 13.00 11.94 -12.27
C PRO A 158 11.87 11.10 -11.64
N TYR A 159 12.23 9.93 -11.11
CA TYR A 159 11.27 9.07 -10.41
C TYR A 159 10.51 9.80 -9.31
N GLN A 160 9.20 9.63 -9.34
CA GLN A 160 8.27 10.07 -8.32
C GLN A 160 7.59 8.85 -7.74
N LYS A 161 7.51 8.79 -6.41
CA LYS A 161 6.80 7.74 -5.71
C LYS A 161 5.30 8.02 -5.73
N PHE A 162 4.54 7.03 -6.17
CA PHE A 162 3.09 7.01 -6.08
C PHE A 162 2.66 5.91 -5.11
N GLY A 163 1.48 6.09 -4.53
CA GLY A 163 0.89 5.06 -3.70
C GLY A 163 -0.56 5.34 -3.33
N ALA A 164 -1.27 4.28 -3.00
CA ALA A 164 -2.67 4.32 -2.62
C ALA A 164 -2.98 3.20 -1.61
N VAL A 165 -3.96 3.45 -0.75
CA VAL A 165 -4.56 2.42 0.09
C VAL A 165 -5.74 1.84 -0.67
N TYR A 166 -5.71 0.54 -0.93
CA TYR A 166 -6.76 -0.20 -1.64
C TYR A 166 -7.53 -1.11 -0.69
N LEU A 167 -8.85 -0.96 -0.65
CA LEU A 167 -9.74 -1.91 0.03
C LEU A 167 -10.10 -3.03 -0.94
N ALA A 168 -9.65 -4.24 -0.66
CA ALA A 168 -9.92 -5.39 -1.51
C ALA A 168 -11.42 -5.77 -1.48
N THR A 169 -12.10 -5.55 -2.60
CA THR A 169 -13.47 -6.05 -2.84
C THR A 169 -13.47 -7.32 -3.71
N ASN A 170 -12.37 -7.57 -4.40
CA ASN A 170 -12.09 -8.76 -5.20
C ASN A 170 -10.88 -9.50 -4.62
N ALA A 171 -10.94 -10.84 -4.57
CA ALA A 171 -9.87 -11.71 -4.07
C ALA A 171 -8.72 -11.88 -5.07
N SER A 172 -8.96 -11.59 -6.36
CA SER A 172 -7.97 -11.79 -7.43
C SER A 172 -8.06 -10.69 -8.49
N PRO A 173 -7.93 -9.40 -8.12
CA PRO A 173 -7.88 -8.34 -9.10
C PRO A 173 -6.55 -8.36 -9.86
N ILE A 174 -6.55 -7.69 -11.00
CA ILE A 174 -5.37 -7.40 -11.81
C ILE A 174 -4.91 -6.00 -11.44
N LEU A 175 -3.65 -5.86 -11.02
CA LEU A 175 -2.97 -4.56 -10.97
C LEU A 175 -2.31 -4.34 -12.33
N SER A 176 -2.73 -3.31 -13.05
CA SER A 176 -2.25 -3.01 -14.40
C SER A 176 -1.79 -1.57 -14.58
N PHE A 177 -0.88 -1.43 -15.53
CA PHE A 177 -0.20 -0.20 -15.91
C PHE A 177 -0.40 -0.03 -17.41
N HIS A 178 -0.98 1.10 -17.81
CA HIS A 178 -1.31 1.41 -19.20
C HIS A 178 -0.54 2.66 -19.64
N GLY A 179 0.56 2.44 -20.35
CA GLY A 179 1.36 3.49 -20.96
C GLY A 179 0.77 3.93 -22.30
N ILE A 180 0.62 5.24 -22.49
CA ILE A 180 0.01 5.86 -23.67
C ILE A 180 0.92 7.00 -24.14
N ASN A 181 1.15 7.07 -25.45
CA ASN A 181 1.79 8.20 -26.15
C ASN A 181 3.07 8.75 -25.48
N ALA A 182 3.89 7.88 -24.91
CA ALA A 182 5.11 8.27 -24.21
C ALA A 182 6.19 8.86 -25.13
N THR A 183 6.06 8.69 -26.45
CA THR A 183 7.05 9.11 -27.44
C THR A 183 6.72 10.45 -28.10
N ASN A 184 7.77 11.23 -28.36
CA ASN A 184 7.67 12.50 -29.07
C ASN A 184 7.93 12.36 -30.58
N GLY A 185 6.89 11.98 -31.33
CA GLY A 185 6.93 11.83 -32.79
C GLY A 185 7.28 10.42 -33.26
N ILE A 186 7.61 10.27 -34.56
CA ILE A 186 7.71 8.98 -35.27
C ILE A 186 8.86 8.08 -34.77
N ASN A 187 9.85 8.65 -34.07
CA ASN A 187 10.95 7.89 -33.49
C ASN A 187 10.73 7.72 -32.00
N ALA A 188 10.62 6.47 -31.55
CA ALA A 188 10.39 6.11 -30.15
C ALA A 188 11.62 6.36 -29.26
N SER A 189 11.95 7.64 -28.99
CA SER A 189 13.14 8.03 -28.23
C SER A 189 12.86 8.35 -26.75
N SER A 190 11.60 8.34 -26.32
CA SER A 190 11.25 8.63 -24.93
C SER A 190 10.21 7.65 -24.42
N ALA A 191 10.34 7.27 -23.15
CA ALA A 191 9.53 6.30 -22.46
C ALA A 191 9.00 6.88 -21.14
N ILE A 192 7.86 6.37 -20.73
CA ILE A 192 7.48 6.37 -19.32
C ILE A 192 8.17 5.17 -18.67
N LEU A 193 8.80 5.40 -17.52
CA LEU A 193 9.49 4.36 -16.77
C LEU A 193 8.65 3.96 -15.56
N LEU A 194 8.71 2.67 -15.21
CA LEU A 194 8.07 2.09 -14.04
C LEU A 194 9.07 1.24 -13.27
N ASP A 195 9.10 1.41 -11.95
CA ASP A 195 9.96 0.61 -11.08
C ASP A 195 9.38 0.46 -9.67
N ASN A 196 9.92 -0.53 -8.95
CA ASN A 196 9.73 -0.81 -7.53
C ASN A 196 8.24 -0.89 -7.12
N VAL A 197 7.47 -1.62 -7.92
CA VAL A 197 6.06 -1.91 -7.64
C VAL A 197 5.95 -2.82 -6.42
N SER A 198 5.11 -2.42 -5.48
CA SER A 198 4.83 -3.19 -4.29
C SER A 198 3.37 -3.11 -3.90
N MET A 199 2.88 -4.21 -3.34
CA MET A 199 1.60 -4.27 -2.67
C MET A 199 1.78 -5.09 -1.40
N VAL A 200 1.51 -4.47 -0.26
CA VAL A 200 1.59 -5.12 1.04
C VAL A 200 0.26 -4.98 1.76
N LEU A 201 -0.12 -6.02 2.51
CA LEU A 201 -1.31 -5.96 3.35
C LEU A 201 -1.14 -4.79 4.35
N ALA A 202 -2.22 -4.07 4.63
CA ALA A 202 -2.21 -2.91 5.52
C ALA A 202 -3.27 -3.07 6.61
N TYR A 203 -3.07 -2.37 7.72
CA TYR A 203 -4.00 -2.33 8.84
C TYR A 203 -4.36 -0.88 9.13
N PRO A 204 -5.64 -0.57 9.40
CA PRO A 204 -6.02 0.76 9.79
C PRO A 204 -5.36 1.12 11.14
N PRO A 205 -5.01 2.39 11.36
CA PRO A 205 -4.36 2.80 12.60
C PRO A 205 -5.28 2.54 13.80
N LEU A 206 -4.80 1.73 14.74
CA LEU A 206 -5.47 1.44 16.00
C LEU A 206 -5.10 2.52 17.03
N ASN A 207 -6.09 3.28 17.47
CA ASN A 207 -5.95 4.27 18.52
C ASN A 207 -6.46 3.70 19.85
N LEU A 208 -5.81 4.07 20.94
CA LEU A 208 -6.19 3.72 22.30
C LEU A 208 -6.34 4.99 23.13
N SER A 209 -7.46 5.10 23.83
CA SER A 209 -7.72 6.16 24.79
C SER A 209 -8.44 5.62 26.02
N PHE A 210 -8.65 6.46 27.03
CA PHE A 210 -9.27 6.08 28.30
C PHE A 210 -10.55 6.89 28.52
N SER A 211 -11.62 6.24 28.94
CA SER A 211 -12.83 6.89 29.44
C SER A 211 -13.10 6.51 30.89
N ARG A 212 -13.66 7.44 31.66
CA ARG A 212 -13.98 7.21 33.08
C ARG A 212 -15.35 6.53 33.24
N PRO A 213 -15.53 5.69 34.27
CA PRO A 213 -14.47 5.07 35.09
C PRO A 213 -13.85 3.84 34.38
N ASN A 214 -12.53 3.72 34.42
CA ASN A 214 -11.75 2.51 34.11
C ASN A 214 -12.10 1.75 32.81
N THR A 215 -12.33 2.48 31.70
CA THR A 215 -12.63 1.87 30.41
C THR A 215 -11.56 2.23 29.38
N LEU A 216 -11.05 1.22 28.68
CA LEU A 216 -10.22 1.37 27.49
C LEU A 216 -11.12 1.57 26.28
N VAL A 217 -10.81 2.57 25.48
CA VAL A 217 -11.52 2.91 24.26
C VAL A 217 -10.58 2.70 23.08
N PHE A 218 -10.82 1.63 22.33
CA PHE A 218 -10.12 1.33 21.10
C PHE A 218 -10.91 1.90 19.93
N THR A 219 -10.25 2.66 19.06
CA THR A 219 -10.87 3.20 17.84
C THR A 219 -9.98 3.01 16.63
N TRP A 220 -10.59 2.75 15.49
CA TRP A 220 -9.92 2.74 14.19
C TRP A 220 -10.89 3.20 13.11
N PRO A 221 -10.41 3.74 11.99
CA PRO A 221 -11.27 4.13 10.88
C PRO A 221 -12.27 3.04 10.50
N PHE A 222 -13.53 3.44 10.33
CA PHE A 222 -14.55 2.58 9.78
C PHE A 222 -14.14 2.23 8.35
N THR A 223 -13.91 0.96 8.14
CA THR A 223 -13.66 0.34 6.86
C THR A 223 -14.78 -0.66 6.66
N ASN A 224 -15.21 -0.94 5.43
CA ASN A 224 -16.16 -2.05 5.17
C ASN A 224 -15.54 -3.44 5.47
N SER A 225 -14.36 -3.45 6.08
CA SER A 225 -13.54 -4.57 6.49
C SER A 225 -13.94 -5.09 7.86
N PRO A 226 -14.04 -6.42 8.05
CA PRO A 226 -14.45 -7.01 9.32
C PRO A 226 -13.29 -7.10 10.34
N TYR A 227 -12.44 -6.07 10.47
CA TYR A 227 -11.35 -6.09 11.44
C TYR A 227 -11.86 -6.39 12.86
N ARG A 228 -11.09 -7.21 13.60
CA ARG A 228 -11.34 -7.59 14.99
C ARG A 228 -10.16 -7.20 15.86
N LEU A 229 -10.43 -6.87 17.11
CA LEU A 229 -9.40 -6.63 18.11
C LEU A 229 -8.93 -7.97 18.68
N GLN A 230 -7.62 -8.19 18.72
CA GLN A 230 -7.02 -9.30 19.45
C GLN A 230 -6.24 -8.77 20.64
N SER A 231 -6.06 -9.63 21.65
CA SER A 231 -5.18 -9.34 22.78
C SER A 231 -4.23 -10.49 23.10
N THR A 232 -3.15 -10.16 23.81
CA THR A 232 -2.19 -11.11 24.38
C THR A 232 -1.58 -10.53 25.65
N PRO A 233 -1.20 -11.35 26.65
CA PRO A 233 -0.50 -10.87 27.85
C PRO A 233 0.97 -10.49 27.60
N ALA A 234 1.58 -10.89 26.47
CA ALA A 234 2.99 -10.60 26.16
C ALA A 234 3.24 -10.45 24.66
N LEU A 235 4.13 -9.54 24.26
CA LEU A 235 4.49 -9.30 22.85
C LEU A 235 5.23 -10.47 22.19
N THR A 236 6.00 -11.22 22.98
CA THR A 236 6.72 -12.41 22.51
C THR A 236 5.80 -13.62 22.36
N ASN A 237 4.56 -13.53 22.83
CA ASN A 237 3.58 -14.61 22.70
C ASN A 237 3.01 -14.64 21.27
N THR A 238 3.05 -15.81 20.64
CA THR A 238 2.49 -16.06 19.31
C THR A 238 0.97 -16.28 19.34
N HIS A 239 0.42 -16.60 20.51
CA HIS A 239 -1.00 -16.87 20.70
C HIS A 239 -1.77 -15.57 21.02
N TRP A 240 -2.26 -14.92 19.97
CA TRP A 240 -3.18 -13.79 20.07
C TRP A 240 -4.63 -14.28 20.09
N VAL A 241 -5.41 -13.85 21.07
CA VAL A 241 -6.82 -14.24 21.22
C VAL A 241 -7.72 -13.16 20.62
N THR A 242 -8.61 -13.54 19.71
CA THR A 242 -9.62 -12.62 19.17
C THR A 242 -10.68 -12.33 20.22
N LEU A 243 -10.90 -11.05 20.50
CA LEU A 243 -11.93 -10.60 21.42
C LEU A 243 -13.32 -10.77 20.78
N THR A 244 -14.30 -11.16 21.59
CA THR A 244 -15.68 -11.41 21.15
C THR A 244 -16.52 -10.13 21.06
N ASN A 245 -16.02 -9.01 21.58
CA ASN A 245 -16.67 -7.71 21.47
C ASN A 245 -16.85 -7.32 19.99
N VAL A 246 -18.09 -7.07 19.59
CA VAL A 246 -18.40 -6.57 18.25
C VAL A 246 -18.10 -5.08 18.21
N PRO A 247 -17.30 -4.59 17.24
CA PRO A 247 -17.08 -3.15 17.07
C PRO A 247 -18.40 -2.41 16.85
N MET A 248 -18.58 -1.30 17.56
CA MET A 248 -19.70 -0.38 17.32
C MET A 248 -19.24 0.77 16.43
N ASN A 249 -20.07 1.17 15.46
CA ASN A 249 -19.80 2.33 14.61
C ASN A 249 -20.12 3.62 15.37
N VAL A 250 -19.18 4.57 15.37
CA VAL A 250 -19.34 5.90 15.97
C VAL A 250 -18.76 6.93 15.00
N GLY A 251 -19.65 7.59 14.25
CA GLY A 251 -19.24 8.46 13.15
C GLY A 251 -18.48 7.66 12.09
N THR A 252 -17.26 8.09 11.77
CA THR A 252 -16.37 7.47 10.78
C THR A 252 -15.42 6.43 11.38
N ASN A 253 -15.63 6.00 12.63
CA ASN A 253 -14.75 5.05 13.31
C ASN A 253 -15.51 3.83 13.83
N ASN A 254 -14.83 2.69 13.82
CA ASN A 254 -15.14 1.54 14.65
C ASN A 254 -14.66 1.81 16.08
N ARG A 255 -15.41 1.35 17.09
CA ARG A 255 -15.07 1.47 18.50
C ARG A 255 -15.29 0.17 19.25
N ILE A 256 -14.36 -0.20 20.12
CA ILE A 256 -14.56 -1.22 21.17
C ILE A 256 -14.25 -0.60 22.53
N LEU A 257 -15.10 -0.91 23.51
CA LEU A 257 -14.91 -0.56 24.90
C LEU A 257 -14.55 -1.81 25.68
N LEU A 258 -13.42 -1.80 26.38
CA LEU A 258 -13.02 -2.88 27.28
C LEU A 258 -12.84 -2.34 28.70
N PRO A 259 -13.17 -3.11 29.75
CA PRO A 259 -12.77 -2.75 31.09
C PRO A 259 -11.23 -2.73 31.20
N LEU A 260 -10.71 -1.82 32.01
CA LEU A 260 -9.28 -1.79 32.31
C LEU A 260 -8.90 -3.08 33.05
N SER A 261 -7.90 -3.79 32.53
CA SER A 261 -7.31 -4.98 33.16
C SER A 261 -6.30 -4.58 34.24
N ALA A 262 -6.18 -5.39 35.30
CA ALA A 262 -5.11 -5.24 36.29
C ALA A 262 -3.75 -5.72 35.75
N ASP A 263 -3.78 -6.68 34.82
CA ASP A 263 -2.59 -7.20 34.14
C ASP A 263 -2.30 -6.45 32.85
N ALA A 264 -1.02 -6.38 32.48
CA ALA A 264 -0.59 -5.85 31.19
C ALA A 264 -1.18 -6.65 30.03
N GLN A 265 -1.73 -5.95 29.05
CA GLN A 265 -2.25 -6.53 27.82
C GLN A 265 -1.78 -5.74 26.61
N PHE A 266 -1.52 -6.45 25.53
CA PHE A 266 -1.15 -5.91 24.23
C PHE A 266 -2.29 -6.17 23.26
N PHE A 267 -2.50 -5.23 22.33
CA PHE A 267 -3.64 -5.25 21.43
C PHE A 267 -3.21 -5.02 19.99
N ARG A 268 -3.90 -5.67 19.05
CA ARG A 268 -3.73 -5.44 17.62
C ARG A 268 -5.03 -5.65 16.87
N LEU A 269 -5.12 -5.10 15.67
CA LEU A 269 -6.17 -5.47 14.73
C LEU A 269 -5.77 -6.72 13.95
N THR A 270 -6.75 -7.58 13.67
CA THR A 270 -6.62 -8.70 12.75
C THR A 270 -7.78 -8.69 11.78
N LEU A 271 -7.57 -9.28 10.61
CA LEU A 271 -8.68 -9.74 9.79
C LEU A 271 -9.09 -11.15 10.24
N PRO A 272 -10.40 -11.49 10.26
CA PRO A 272 -10.89 -12.83 10.55
C PRO A 272 -10.37 -13.83 9.54
#